data_AF-A0A8K0RRU8-F1
#
_entry.id   AF-A0A8K0RRU8-F1
#
_cell.length_a   1.000
_cell.length_b   1.000
_cell.length_c   1.000
_cell.angle_alpha   90.00
_cell.angle_beta   90.00
_cell.angle_gamma   90.00
#
_symmetry.space_group_name_H-M   'P 1'
#
loop_
_entity.id
_entity.type
_entity.pdbx_description
1 polymer ?
#
loop_
_entity_poly.entity_id
_entity_poly.type
_entity_poly.pdbx_seq_one_letter_code
_entity_poly.pdbx_strand_id
1 'polypeptide(L)'
;MYSMSLLGWMNKRRWEKDVLEQAQAGAERLADDSNCRVLSTIILAKLYSLYKLCKDIPRVPRLEQLAYLREHSIQLSTLIRTLHQSIDQFILNINTIIEKGDSAQEGIGHQYVTKLHRRIIPTLVLVLDQAFDAGCRQPLGENQRAGTQKGDFTVYLLEPLERAAGWTQRLSHVVESWYELHPPRRERDREEKAKEHRDRFNAGTLALKRVLEKAKEDISRLTMTSGELRELRERDEAVRKEREFEAQQRRETQELQMQRFIQSVQKVKVSQPQPKMRSYRQELRNPQPAASHPGLDSSQRPSEEGYFEKHGWHYWEDDQLLSLIRTTSHPNYSVFCQMIPNRDPAELRERSEYLRKVMRYKYGRWGILPPGWCID
;
A
#
# COMPACT_ATOMS: atom_id res chain seq x y z
N MET A 1 14.48 16.06 -21.81
CA MET A 1 15.82 16.64 -21.55
C MET A 1 15.99 18.09 -22.01
N TYR A 2 15.63 18.48 -23.24
CA TYR A 2 15.83 19.88 -23.72
C TYR A 2 15.17 20.93 -22.80
N SER A 3 14.02 20.61 -22.21
CA SER A 3 13.27 21.48 -21.30
C SER A 3 14.05 22.00 -20.09
N MET A 4 14.94 21.19 -19.49
CA MET A 4 15.70 21.60 -18.29
C MET A 4 16.86 22.55 -18.64
N SER A 5 17.32 22.51 -19.90
CA SER A 5 18.39 23.38 -20.41
C SER A 5 17.90 24.79 -20.78
N LEU A 6 16.57 25.00 -20.81
CA LEU A 6 15.93 26.26 -21.17
C LEU A 6 15.94 27.28 -20.02
N LEU A 7 15.78 28.55 -20.39
CA LEU A 7 15.58 29.67 -19.46
C LEU A 7 14.36 29.40 -18.56
N GLY A 8 14.47 29.71 -17.26
CA GLY A 8 13.41 29.43 -16.28
C GLY A 8 13.49 28.08 -15.59
N TRP A 9 14.50 27.24 -15.91
CA TRP A 9 14.86 26.01 -15.19
C TRP A 9 16.33 26.02 -14.76
N MET A 10 17.23 25.30 -15.46
CA MET A 10 18.64 25.14 -15.07
C MET A 10 19.63 25.84 -16.01
N ASN A 11 19.14 26.42 -17.11
CA ASN A 11 19.83 27.47 -17.87
C ASN A 11 21.24 27.08 -18.37
N LYS A 12 21.35 25.96 -19.10
CA LYS A 12 22.58 25.40 -19.71
C LYS A 12 23.78 25.14 -18.77
N ARG A 13 23.64 25.24 -17.43
CA ARG A 13 24.67 24.75 -16.50
C ARG A 13 24.89 23.26 -16.70
N ARG A 14 26.03 22.69 -16.24
CA ARG A 14 26.23 21.23 -16.12
C ARG A 14 25.36 20.67 -14.99
N TRP A 15 24.07 20.94 -15.07
CA TRP A 15 23.08 20.74 -14.02
C TRP A 15 22.93 19.26 -13.66
N GLU A 16 23.15 18.36 -14.62
CA GLU A 16 23.05 16.92 -14.41
C GLU A 16 24.08 16.46 -13.36
N LYS A 17 25.35 16.87 -13.48
CA LYS A 17 26.40 16.53 -12.53
C LYS A 17 26.16 17.20 -11.17
N ASP A 18 25.87 18.49 -11.17
CA ASP A 18 25.63 19.27 -9.95
C ASP A 18 24.45 18.72 -9.14
N VAL A 19 23.37 18.31 -9.81
CA VAL A 19 22.17 17.75 -9.16
C VAL A 19 22.45 16.35 -8.63
N LEU A 20 23.21 15.53 -9.35
CA LEU A 20 23.59 14.20 -8.89
C LEU A 20 24.53 14.25 -7.69
N GLU A 21 25.54 15.13 -7.69
CA GLU A 21 26.44 15.34 -6.55
C GLU A 21 25.67 15.79 -5.31
N GLN A 22 24.71 16.70 -5.48
CA GLN A 22 23.85 17.14 -4.37
C GLN A 22 22.92 16.03 -3.85
N ALA A 23 22.39 15.20 -4.74
CA ALA A 23 21.52 14.09 -4.37
C ALA A 23 22.32 12.97 -3.68
N GLN A 24 23.56 12.73 -4.13
CA GLN A 24 24.52 11.84 -3.49
C GLN A 24 24.90 12.32 -2.09
N ALA A 25 25.28 13.58 -1.94
CA ALA A 25 25.58 14.17 -0.62
C ALA A 25 24.36 14.10 0.32
N GLY A 26 23.15 14.21 -0.22
CA GLY A 26 21.91 13.98 0.54
C GLY A 26 21.76 12.53 1.01
N ALA A 27 22.13 11.56 0.17
CA ALA A 27 22.11 10.14 0.51
C ALA A 27 23.16 9.78 1.57
N GLU A 28 24.38 10.32 1.47
CA GLU A 28 25.44 10.15 2.46
C GLU A 28 25.01 10.71 3.82
N ARG A 29 24.46 11.93 3.85
CA ARG A 29 23.91 12.52 5.09
C ARG A 29 22.78 11.71 5.71
N LEU A 30 21.93 11.07 4.91
CA LEU A 30 20.86 10.22 5.42
C LEU A 30 21.40 8.88 5.95
N ALA A 31 22.54 8.42 5.45
CA ALA A 31 23.23 7.25 5.99
C ALA A 31 23.91 7.57 7.33
N ASP A 32 24.48 8.77 7.47
CA ASP A 32 25.13 9.23 8.70
C ASP A 32 24.13 9.63 9.80
N ASP A 33 22.99 10.22 9.42
CA ASP A 33 21.91 10.61 10.33
C ASP A 33 20.61 9.87 9.99
N SER A 34 20.42 8.71 10.63
CA SER A 34 19.23 7.89 10.49
C SER A 34 17.94 8.59 10.95
N ASN A 35 18.06 9.71 11.68
CA ASN A 35 16.94 10.51 12.18
C ASN A 35 16.75 11.82 11.42
N CYS A 36 17.38 12.01 10.26
CA CYS A 36 17.27 13.24 9.47
C CYS A 36 15.80 13.56 9.16
N ARG A 37 15.23 14.60 9.79
CA ARG A 37 13.82 14.99 9.62
C ARG A 37 13.57 15.89 8.41
N VAL A 38 14.62 16.27 7.68
CA VAL A 38 14.51 17.25 6.59
C VAL A 38 13.97 16.56 5.33
N LEU A 39 12.67 16.74 5.07
CA LEU A 39 11.95 16.11 3.95
C LEU A 39 12.64 16.29 2.59
N SER A 40 13.18 17.49 2.30
CA SER A 40 13.90 17.71 1.04
C SER A 40 15.13 16.83 0.88
N THR A 41 15.83 16.55 1.97
CA THR A 41 17.04 15.71 1.97
C THR A 41 16.64 14.25 1.81
N ILE A 42 15.59 13.80 2.51
CA ILE A 42 15.02 12.46 2.35
C ILE A 42 14.61 12.23 0.89
N ILE A 43 13.84 13.14 0.30
CA ILE A 43 13.39 13.02 -1.10
C ILE A 43 14.59 12.92 -2.05
N LEU A 44 15.58 13.82 -1.92
CA LEU A 44 16.75 13.79 -2.80
C LEU A 44 17.58 12.51 -2.65
N ALA A 45 17.80 12.05 -1.42
CA ALA A 45 18.49 10.80 -1.14
C ALA A 45 17.78 9.60 -1.77
N LYS A 46 16.47 9.49 -1.58
CA LYS A 46 15.66 8.38 -2.12
C LYS A 46 15.55 8.45 -3.64
N LEU A 47 15.47 9.65 -4.22
CA LEU A 47 15.52 9.83 -5.68
C LEU A 47 16.88 9.42 -6.25
N TYR A 48 17.97 9.68 -5.54
CA TYR A 48 19.31 9.22 -5.93
C TYR A 48 19.42 7.69 -5.87
N SER A 49 18.88 7.06 -4.83
CA SER A 49 18.81 5.59 -4.77
C SER A 49 17.99 5.01 -5.92
N LEU A 50 16.84 5.62 -6.24
CA LEU A 50 16.02 5.22 -7.38
C LEU A 50 16.75 5.42 -8.71
N TYR A 51 17.46 6.54 -8.88
CA TYR A 51 18.30 6.80 -10.04
C TYR A 51 19.37 5.73 -10.22
N LYS A 52 20.08 5.34 -9.15
CA LYS A 52 21.08 4.25 -9.20
C LYS A 52 20.45 2.93 -9.62
N LEU A 53 19.34 2.54 -8.99
CA LEU A 53 18.63 1.32 -9.36
C LEU A 53 18.20 1.33 -10.83
N CYS A 54 17.70 2.45 -11.35
CA CYS A 54 17.33 2.56 -12.76
C CYS A 54 18.55 2.51 -13.70
N LYS A 55 19.68 3.09 -13.30
CA LYS A 55 20.92 3.08 -14.06
C LYS A 55 21.52 1.67 -14.17
N ASP A 56 21.39 0.88 -13.11
CA ASP A 56 21.95 -0.46 -13.02
C ASP A 56 21.08 -1.52 -13.71
N ILE A 57 19.89 -1.14 -14.23
CA ILE A 57 19.03 -2.05 -14.99
C ILE A 57 19.76 -2.54 -16.25
N PRO A 58 19.89 -3.87 -16.45
CA PRO A 58 20.42 -4.42 -17.70
C PRO A 58 19.55 -4.00 -18.88
N ARG A 59 20.20 -3.52 -19.95
CA ARG A 59 19.51 -3.06 -21.17
C ARG A 59 19.13 -4.22 -22.09
N VAL A 60 19.97 -5.25 -22.13
CA VAL A 60 19.81 -6.49 -22.90
C VAL A 60 20.60 -7.59 -22.18
N PRO A 61 20.10 -8.84 -22.12
CA PRO A 61 18.82 -9.37 -22.59
C PRO A 61 17.64 -9.13 -21.63
N ARG A 62 16.41 -9.17 -22.15
CA ARG A 62 15.16 -8.95 -21.38
C ARG A 62 14.99 -9.87 -20.18
N LEU A 63 15.53 -11.09 -20.25
CA LEU A 63 15.49 -12.05 -19.15
C LEU A 63 16.30 -11.57 -17.94
N GLU A 64 17.50 -11.01 -18.18
CA GLU A 64 18.34 -10.43 -17.13
C GLU A 64 17.71 -9.16 -16.56
N GLN A 65 17.09 -8.35 -17.41
CA GLN A 65 16.31 -7.19 -16.97
C GLN A 65 15.15 -7.60 -16.04
N LEU A 66 14.38 -8.64 -16.40
CA LEU A 66 13.31 -9.16 -15.57
C LEU A 66 13.83 -9.79 -14.27
N ALA A 67 14.96 -10.50 -14.32
CA ALA A 67 15.61 -11.07 -13.14
C ALA A 67 16.05 -9.95 -12.17
N TYR A 68 16.72 -8.92 -12.69
CA TYR A 68 17.13 -7.76 -11.91
C TYR A 68 15.94 -7.05 -11.25
N LEU A 69 14.88 -6.78 -12.01
CA LEU A 69 13.69 -6.11 -11.50
C LEU A 69 12.93 -6.95 -10.47
N ARG A 70 12.96 -8.29 -10.59
CA ARG A 70 12.39 -9.20 -9.59
C ARG A 70 13.21 -9.20 -8.30
N GLU A 71 14.52 -9.28 -8.41
CA GLU A 71 15.45 -9.23 -7.27
C GLU A 71 15.31 -7.92 -6.49
N HIS A 72 15.22 -6.80 -7.20
CA HIS A 72 15.14 -5.46 -6.60
C HIS A 72 13.70 -4.98 -6.36
N SER A 73 12.68 -5.81 -6.57
CA SER A 73 11.25 -5.44 -6.49
C SER A 73 10.84 -4.86 -5.12
N ILE A 74 11.32 -5.46 -4.03
CA ILE A 74 11.05 -5.00 -2.66
C ILE A 74 11.72 -3.64 -2.41
N GLN A 75 12.95 -3.46 -2.91
CA GLN A 75 13.68 -2.21 -2.77
C GLN A 75 12.99 -1.09 -3.58
N LEU A 76 12.62 -1.39 -4.83
CA LEU A 76 11.91 -0.47 -5.72
C LEU A 76 10.56 -0.03 -5.14
N SER A 77 9.74 -0.99 -4.69
CA SER A 77 8.43 -0.71 -4.09
C SER A 77 8.55 0.10 -2.80
N THR A 78 9.55 -0.21 -1.95
CA THR A 78 9.82 0.56 -0.74
C THR A 78 10.23 1.99 -1.06
N LEU A 79 11.16 2.18 -2.01
CA LEU A 79 11.59 3.50 -2.46
C LEU A 79 10.43 4.31 -3.05
N ILE A 80 9.62 3.70 -3.92
CA ILE A 80 8.46 4.34 -4.53
C ILE A 80 7.45 4.77 -3.46
N ARG A 81 7.14 3.90 -2.50
CA ARG A 81 6.22 4.19 -1.40
C ARG A 81 6.73 5.34 -0.54
N THR A 82 7.99 5.29 -0.12
CA THR A 82 8.59 6.34 0.72
C THR A 82 8.68 7.67 -0.04
N LEU A 83 9.04 7.65 -1.33
CA LEU A 83 9.04 8.84 -2.17
C LEU A 83 7.64 9.43 -2.32
N HIS A 84 6.63 8.60 -2.56
CA HIS A 84 5.25 9.03 -2.66
C HIS A 84 4.80 9.75 -1.38
N GLN A 85 4.97 9.10 -0.22
CA GLN A 85 4.62 9.69 1.07
C GLN A 85 5.39 10.99 1.36
N SER A 86 6.69 11.01 1.06
CA SER A 86 7.53 12.19 1.32
C SER A 86 7.18 13.35 0.39
N ILE A 87 6.88 13.07 -0.89
CA ILE A 87 6.45 14.08 -1.87
C ILE A 87 5.06 14.60 -1.51
N ASP A 88 4.12 13.75 -1.10
CA ASP A 88 2.79 14.16 -0.67
C ASP A 88 2.85 15.08 0.54
N GLN A 89 3.64 14.70 1.56
CA GLN A 89 3.85 15.53 2.73
C GLN A 89 4.51 16.87 2.36
N PHE A 90 5.45 16.85 1.41
CA PHE A 90 6.13 18.06 0.94
C PHE A 90 5.17 19.00 0.21
N ILE A 91 4.28 18.47 -0.63
CA ILE A 91 3.23 19.23 -1.33
C ILE A 91 2.25 19.82 -0.31
N LEU A 92 1.79 19.03 0.66
CA LEU A 92 0.88 19.48 1.71
C LEU A 92 1.49 20.63 2.52
N ASN A 93 2.77 20.55 2.86
CA ASN A 93 3.48 21.64 3.54
C ASN A 93 3.54 22.94 2.72
N ILE A 94 3.62 22.88 1.39
CA ILE A 94 3.57 24.07 0.54
C ILE A 94 2.14 24.61 0.44
N ASN A 95 1.17 23.74 0.18
CA ASN A 95 -0.23 24.14 0.03
C ASN A 95 -0.77 24.77 1.30
N THR A 96 -0.42 24.23 2.47
CA THR A 96 -0.77 24.85 3.76
C THR A 96 -0.17 26.25 3.96
N ILE A 97 1.01 26.54 3.40
CA ILE A 97 1.58 27.89 3.42
C ILE A 97 0.80 28.80 2.47
N ILE A 98 0.47 28.31 1.28
CA ILE A 98 -0.34 29.03 0.28
C ILE A 98 -1.71 29.40 0.85
N GLU A 99 -2.41 28.45 1.49
CA GLU A 99 -3.76 28.62 2.04
C GLU A 99 -3.80 29.60 3.21
N LYS A 100 -2.76 29.63 4.04
CA LYS A 100 -2.70 30.51 5.21
C LYS A 100 -2.38 31.96 4.86
N GLY A 101 -1.69 32.21 3.75
CA GLY A 101 -1.38 33.58 3.27
C GLY A 101 -0.50 34.40 4.23
N ASP A 102 0.19 33.76 5.18
CA ASP A 102 1.03 34.44 6.16
C ASP A 102 2.33 34.95 5.51
N SER A 103 2.50 36.27 5.47
CA SER A 103 3.72 36.92 4.95
C SER A 103 5.00 36.47 5.66
N ALA A 104 4.89 36.08 6.93
CA ALA A 104 5.98 35.50 7.72
C ALA A 104 6.45 34.13 7.20
N GLN A 105 5.57 33.36 6.55
CA GLN A 105 5.85 32.02 6.03
C GLN A 105 6.23 32.01 4.54
N GLU A 106 6.07 33.14 3.83
CA GLU A 106 6.48 33.28 2.43
C GLU A 106 7.97 32.95 2.21
N GLY A 107 8.83 33.36 3.15
CA GLY A 107 10.26 33.05 3.09
C GLY A 107 10.53 31.54 3.13
N ILE A 108 9.77 30.81 3.95
CA ILE A 108 9.86 29.35 4.10
C ILE A 108 9.32 28.67 2.83
N GLY A 109 8.15 29.10 2.34
CA GLY A 109 7.58 28.59 1.09
C GLY A 109 8.50 28.80 -0.12
N HIS A 110 9.15 29.96 -0.21
CA HIS A 110 10.11 30.23 -1.26
C HIS A 110 11.32 29.28 -1.22
N GLN A 111 11.80 28.91 -0.02
CA GLN A 111 12.85 27.91 0.12
C GLN A 111 12.41 26.52 -0.36
N TYR A 112 11.19 26.11 -0.02
CA TYR A 112 10.63 24.83 -0.48
C TYR A 112 10.50 24.78 -2.00
N VAL A 113 9.91 25.81 -2.61
CA VAL A 113 9.71 25.91 -4.06
C VAL A 113 11.04 26.00 -4.79
N THR A 114 12.03 26.72 -4.24
CA THR A 114 13.39 26.74 -4.80
C THR A 114 14.03 25.36 -4.79
N LYS A 115 13.83 24.57 -3.73
CA LYS A 115 14.33 23.18 -3.67
C LYS A 115 13.63 22.26 -4.67
N LEU A 116 12.32 22.44 -4.89
CA LEU A 116 11.58 21.70 -5.92
C LEU A 116 12.12 22.00 -7.31
N HIS A 117 12.11 23.28 -7.65
CA HIS A 117 12.48 23.79 -8.96
C HIS A 117 13.92 23.44 -9.35
N ARG A 118 14.85 23.54 -8.40
CA ARG A 118 16.30 23.42 -8.69
C ARG A 118 16.94 22.11 -8.32
N ARG A 119 16.28 21.26 -7.56
CA ARG A 119 16.87 19.99 -7.11
C ARG A 119 15.95 18.82 -7.40
N ILE A 120 14.78 18.79 -6.78
CA ILE A 120 13.90 17.60 -6.80
C ILE A 120 13.38 17.31 -8.22
N ILE A 121 12.81 18.31 -8.91
CA ILE A 121 12.31 18.13 -10.28
C ILE A 121 13.44 17.76 -11.25
N PRO A 122 14.60 18.45 -11.25
CA PRO A 122 15.76 18.01 -12.03
C PRO A 122 16.18 16.55 -11.76
N THR A 123 16.24 16.11 -10.49
CA THR A 123 16.59 14.71 -10.18
C THR A 123 15.54 13.73 -10.72
N LEU A 124 14.25 14.07 -10.64
CA LEU A 124 13.18 13.26 -11.23
C LEU A 124 13.32 13.13 -12.74
N VAL A 125 13.72 14.20 -13.44
CA VAL A 125 13.98 14.15 -14.88
C VAL A 125 15.15 13.22 -15.21
N LEU A 126 16.18 13.15 -14.36
CA LEU A 126 17.28 12.20 -14.52
C LEU A 126 16.83 10.75 -14.27
N VAL A 127 15.96 10.52 -13.29
CA VAL A 127 15.36 9.19 -13.06
C VAL A 127 14.55 8.75 -14.28
N LEU A 128 13.73 9.65 -14.83
CA LEU A 128 12.96 9.40 -16.06
C LEU A 128 13.87 9.03 -17.23
N ASP A 129 14.98 9.75 -17.38
CA ASP A 129 15.94 9.51 -18.44
C ASP A 129 16.60 8.13 -18.33
N GLN A 130 17.08 7.75 -17.14
CA GLN A 130 17.69 6.43 -16.93
C GLN A 130 16.68 5.29 -17.07
N ALA A 131 15.46 5.46 -16.53
CA ALA A 131 14.41 4.46 -16.67
C ALA A 131 13.99 4.29 -18.14
N PHE A 132 14.02 5.36 -18.94
CA PHE A 132 13.72 5.30 -20.37
C PHE A 132 14.85 4.62 -21.14
N ASP A 133 16.10 4.99 -20.87
CA ASP A 133 17.30 4.41 -21.48
C ASP A 133 17.41 2.90 -21.19
N ALA A 134 17.02 2.45 -19.99
CA ALA A 134 16.96 1.03 -19.64
C ALA A 134 15.99 0.21 -20.54
N GLY A 135 14.95 0.84 -21.09
CA GLY A 135 14.03 0.21 -22.04
C GLY A 135 14.47 0.31 -23.51
N CYS A 136 15.59 0.99 -23.79
CA CYS A 136 16.08 1.20 -25.15
C CYS A 136 17.10 0.11 -25.55
N ARG A 137 17.01 -0.38 -26.81
CA ARG A 137 17.83 -1.52 -27.29
C ARG A 137 19.32 -1.19 -27.50
N GLN A 138 19.68 0.09 -27.63
CA GLN A 138 21.07 0.52 -27.80
C GLN A 138 21.40 1.64 -26.83
N PRO A 139 22.56 1.58 -26.15
CA PRO A 139 23.01 2.69 -25.34
C PRO A 139 23.19 3.92 -26.23
N LEU A 140 22.76 5.08 -25.73
CA LEU A 140 23.11 6.33 -26.35
C LEU A 140 24.65 6.44 -26.36
N GLY A 141 25.24 6.69 -27.54
CA GLY A 141 26.59 7.27 -27.55
C GLY A 141 26.56 8.59 -26.77
N GLU A 142 27.66 8.98 -26.13
CA GLU A 142 27.75 10.13 -25.18
C GLU A 142 27.15 11.47 -25.68
N ASN A 143 26.80 11.59 -26.96
CA ASN A 143 26.22 12.77 -27.59
C ASN A 143 24.83 12.59 -28.23
N GLN A 144 24.24 11.38 -28.22
CA GLN A 144 22.87 11.18 -28.73
C GLN A 144 21.86 11.40 -27.60
N ARG A 145 20.60 11.74 -27.93
CA ARG A 145 19.54 12.06 -26.95
C ARG A 145 18.44 11.00 -26.97
N ALA A 146 17.89 10.67 -25.80
CA ALA A 146 16.89 9.61 -25.63
C ALA A 146 15.62 9.83 -26.48
N GLY A 147 15.28 11.09 -26.77
CA GLY A 147 14.05 11.46 -27.50
C GLY A 147 13.96 11.01 -28.98
N THR A 148 14.99 10.39 -29.53
CA THR A 148 15.00 9.88 -30.93
C THR A 148 14.99 8.36 -31.01
N GLN A 149 15.03 7.66 -29.87
CA GLN A 149 15.13 6.20 -29.83
C GLN A 149 13.75 5.53 -29.69
N LYS A 150 13.60 4.40 -30.38
CA LYS A 150 12.50 3.45 -30.14
C LYS A 150 13.02 2.38 -29.19
N GLY A 151 12.39 2.27 -28.01
CA GLY A 151 12.66 1.23 -27.02
C GLY A 151 11.52 0.21 -26.95
N ASP A 152 11.84 -0.96 -26.41
CA ASP A 152 10.84 -1.97 -26.06
C ASP A 152 10.71 -2.02 -24.54
N PHE A 153 9.55 -1.61 -24.04
CA PHE A 153 9.33 -1.50 -22.59
C PHE A 153 8.59 -2.73 -22.07
N THR A 154 9.08 -3.27 -20.95
CA THR A 154 8.34 -4.26 -20.16
C THR A 154 7.39 -3.55 -19.19
N VAL A 155 6.35 -4.23 -18.71
CA VAL A 155 5.39 -3.67 -17.72
C VAL A 155 6.12 -3.10 -16.50
N TYR A 156 7.14 -3.81 -16.02
CA TYR A 156 7.91 -3.43 -14.84
C TYR A 156 8.78 -2.20 -15.05
N LEU A 157 9.21 -1.93 -16.28
CA LEU A 157 9.92 -0.68 -16.63
C LEU A 157 8.99 0.52 -16.76
N LEU A 158 7.71 0.30 -17.10
CA LEU A 158 6.75 1.39 -17.20
C LEU A 158 6.40 1.98 -15.83
N GLU A 159 6.45 1.19 -14.75
CA GLU A 159 6.13 1.67 -13.42
C GLU A 159 7.03 2.84 -12.95
N PRO A 160 8.37 2.73 -12.92
CA PRO A 160 9.21 3.86 -12.51
C PRO A 160 9.04 5.09 -13.43
N LEU A 161 8.78 4.88 -14.72
CA LEU A 161 8.48 5.97 -15.66
C LEU A 161 7.17 6.68 -15.33
N GLU A 162 6.09 5.93 -15.10
CA GLU A 162 4.77 6.45 -14.75
C GLU A 162 4.83 7.23 -13.42
N ARG A 163 5.47 6.65 -12.40
CA ARG A 163 5.59 7.26 -11.08
C ARG A 163 6.41 8.55 -11.13
N ALA A 164 7.57 8.53 -11.77
CA ALA A 164 8.43 9.70 -11.88
C ALA A 164 7.79 10.81 -12.73
N ALA A 165 7.09 10.47 -13.81
CA ALA A 165 6.36 11.44 -14.63
C ALA A 165 5.20 12.07 -13.83
N GLY A 166 4.46 11.26 -13.08
CA GLY A 166 3.37 11.71 -12.21
C GLY A 166 3.86 12.64 -11.10
N TRP A 167 4.96 12.31 -10.42
CA TRP A 167 5.56 13.20 -9.42
C TRP A 167 6.07 14.50 -10.03
N THR A 168 6.72 14.43 -11.19
CA THR A 168 7.23 15.60 -11.90
C THR A 168 6.10 16.57 -12.22
N GLN A 169 4.98 16.06 -12.75
CA GLN A 169 3.80 16.87 -13.07
C GLN A 169 3.18 17.51 -11.82
N ARG A 170 2.99 16.73 -10.74
CA ARG A 170 2.39 17.25 -9.49
C ARG A 170 3.25 18.34 -8.87
N LEU A 171 4.57 18.13 -8.84
CA LEU A 171 5.51 19.10 -8.29
C LEU A 171 5.65 20.35 -9.16
N SER A 172 5.61 20.21 -10.48
CA SER A 172 5.66 21.36 -11.38
C SER A 172 4.41 22.24 -11.27
N HIS A 173 3.23 21.63 -11.09
CA HIS A 173 2.00 22.36 -10.82
C HIS A 173 2.09 23.15 -9.51
N VAL A 174 2.61 22.57 -8.43
CA VAL A 174 2.81 23.27 -7.15
C VAL A 174 3.77 24.45 -7.29
N VAL A 175 4.83 24.31 -8.10
CA VAL A 175 5.76 25.43 -8.40
C VAL A 175 5.04 26.54 -9.16
N GLU A 176 4.17 26.21 -10.12
CA GLU A 176 3.39 27.19 -10.87
C GLU A 176 2.36 27.91 -10.00
N SER A 177 1.56 27.17 -9.22
CA SER A 177 0.59 27.75 -8.28
C SER A 177 1.26 28.69 -7.29
N TRP A 178 2.47 28.36 -6.83
CA TRP A 178 3.25 29.27 -6.00
C TRP A 178 3.67 30.53 -6.75
N TYR A 179 4.16 30.41 -7.99
CA TYR A 179 4.62 31.56 -8.78
C TYR A 179 3.50 32.46 -9.30
N GLU A 180 2.27 31.96 -9.40
CA GLU A 180 1.07 32.76 -9.66
C GLU A 180 0.78 33.74 -8.51
N LEU A 181 0.97 33.29 -7.27
CA LEU A 181 0.71 34.08 -6.06
C LEU A 181 1.93 34.92 -5.63
N HIS A 182 3.13 34.34 -5.79
CA HIS A 182 4.39 34.93 -5.36
C HIS A 182 5.40 34.90 -6.51
N PRO A 183 5.53 36.01 -7.27
CA PRO A 183 6.43 36.07 -8.42
C PRO A 183 7.86 35.64 -8.05
N PRO A 184 8.57 34.91 -8.93
CA PRO A 184 9.94 34.48 -8.67
C PRO A 184 10.82 35.64 -8.23
N ARG A 185 11.66 35.48 -7.20
CA ARG A 185 12.51 36.59 -6.71
C ARG A 185 13.60 37.01 -7.68
N ARG A 186 14.02 36.11 -8.58
CA ARG A 186 15.06 36.39 -9.57
C ARG A 186 14.42 36.90 -10.85
N GLU A 187 14.89 38.05 -11.34
CA GLU A 187 14.45 38.66 -12.61
C GLU A 187 14.41 37.66 -13.77
N ARG A 188 15.38 36.76 -13.84
CA ARG A 188 15.51 35.75 -14.91
C ARG A 188 14.39 34.70 -14.91
N ASP A 189 13.83 34.41 -13.74
CA ASP A 189 12.72 33.47 -13.59
C ASP A 189 11.36 34.17 -13.85
N ARG A 190 11.35 35.53 -13.81
CA ARG A 190 10.21 36.40 -14.13
C ARG A 190 10.04 36.69 -15.62
N GLU A 191 11.08 36.47 -16.44
CA GLU A 191 11.00 36.66 -17.89
C GLU A 191 9.85 35.84 -18.47
N GLU A 192 9.08 36.42 -19.41
CA GLU A 192 7.97 35.72 -20.07
C GLU A 192 8.43 34.42 -20.72
N LYS A 193 9.64 34.41 -21.29
CA LYS A 193 10.27 33.21 -21.85
C LYS A 193 10.47 32.11 -20.81
N ALA A 194 10.77 32.46 -19.56
CA ALA A 194 10.91 31.50 -18.47
C ALA A 194 9.55 30.88 -18.09
N LYS A 195 8.47 31.66 -18.15
CA LYS A 195 7.10 31.16 -17.99
C LYS A 195 6.73 30.22 -19.15
N GLU A 196 6.93 30.64 -20.39
CA GLU A 196 6.65 29.80 -21.58
C GLU A 196 7.39 28.46 -21.54
N HIS A 197 8.64 28.44 -21.09
CA HIS A 197 9.40 27.18 -20.99
C HIS A 197 8.89 26.24 -19.89
N ARG A 198 8.35 26.79 -18.79
CA ARG A 198 7.65 26.00 -17.77
C ARG A 198 6.34 25.43 -18.31
N ASP A 199 5.56 26.25 -19.01
CA ASP A 199 4.31 25.82 -19.64
C ASP A 199 4.57 24.69 -20.67
N ARG A 200 5.61 24.84 -21.51
CA ARG A 200 6.04 23.80 -22.46
C ARG A 200 6.50 22.52 -21.75
N PHE A 201 7.21 22.65 -20.62
CA PHE A 201 7.61 21.50 -19.82
C PHE A 201 6.38 20.77 -19.26
N ASN A 202 5.41 21.51 -18.75
CA ASN A 202 4.17 20.94 -18.20
C ASN A 202 3.29 20.29 -19.26
N ALA A 203 3.17 20.90 -20.43
CA ALA A 203 2.52 20.26 -21.57
C ALA A 203 3.23 18.96 -21.96
N GLY A 204 4.57 18.96 -21.96
CA GLY A 204 5.38 17.78 -22.24
C GLY A 204 5.23 16.65 -21.22
N THR A 205 5.24 16.97 -19.92
CA THR A 205 5.06 15.97 -18.85
C THR A 205 3.65 15.38 -18.86
N LEU A 206 2.64 16.19 -19.15
CA LEU A 206 1.25 15.76 -19.28
C LEU A 206 1.05 14.86 -20.51
N ALA A 207 1.68 15.20 -21.65
CA ALA A 207 1.69 14.33 -22.83
C ALA A 207 2.39 13.01 -22.54
N LEU A 208 3.55 13.03 -21.88
CA LEU A 208 4.28 11.83 -21.48
C LEU A 208 3.43 10.91 -20.60
N LYS A 209 2.76 11.47 -19.58
CA LYS A 209 1.88 10.71 -18.69
C LYS A 209 0.77 10.00 -19.47
N ARG A 210 0.07 10.70 -20.37
CA ARG A 210 -0.98 10.11 -21.22
C ARG A 210 -0.46 8.97 -22.08
N VAL A 211 0.75 9.12 -22.63
CA VAL A 211 1.39 8.05 -23.44
C VAL A 211 1.70 6.83 -22.58
N LEU A 212 2.22 7.02 -21.36
CA LEU A 212 2.53 5.93 -20.44
C LEU A 212 1.26 5.20 -19.94
N GLU A 213 0.20 5.95 -19.61
CA GLU A 213 -1.10 5.37 -19.24
C GLU A 213 -1.67 4.52 -20.38
N LYS A 214 -1.65 5.05 -21.61
CA LYS A 214 -2.07 4.29 -22.80
C LYS A 214 -1.22 3.03 -23.01
N ALA A 215 0.10 3.12 -22.88
CA ALA A 215 0.99 1.97 -23.01
C ALA A 215 0.70 0.88 -21.97
N LYS A 216 0.37 1.28 -20.74
CA LYS A 216 -0.04 0.36 -19.67
C LYS A 216 -1.37 -0.31 -19.98
N GLU A 217 -2.37 0.46 -20.43
CA GLU A 217 -3.66 -0.07 -20.88
C GLU A 217 -3.50 -1.05 -22.05
N ASP A 218 -2.64 -0.74 -23.01
CA ASP A 218 -2.34 -1.62 -24.15
C ASP A 218 -1.74 -2.95 -23.68
N ILE A 219 -0.79 -2.93 -22.73
CA ILE A 219 -0.24 -4.17 -22.19
C ILE A 219 -1.25 -4.92 -21.31
N SER A 220 -2.04 -4.20 -20.51
CA SER A 220 -3.14 -4.81 -19.74
C SER A 220 -4.17 -5.46 -20.66
N ARG A 221 -4.49 -4.87 -21.82
CA ARG A 221 -5.34 -5.51 -22.82
C ARG A 221 -4.73 -6.79 -23.36
N LEU A 222 -3.42 -6.79 -23.65
CA LEU A 222 -2.71 -7.97 -24.14
C LEU A 222 -2.64 -9.11 -23.10
N THR A 223 -2.44 -8.79 -21.82
CA THR A 223 -2.52 -9.79 -20.74
C THR A 223 -3.95 -10.29 -20.54
N MET A 224 -4.96 -9.42 -20.70
CA MET A 224 -6.38 -9.79 -20.61
C MET A 224 -6.85 -10.69 -21.76
N THR A 225 -6.22 -10.60 -22.94
CA THR A 225 -6.48 -11.52 -24.07
C THR A 225 -5.75 -12.86 -23.95
N SER A 226 -4.82 -13.02 -23.02
CA SER A 226 -4.17 -14.32 -22.79
C SER A 226 -5.15 -15.29 -22.12
N GLY A 227 -5.18 -16.54 -22.58
CA GLY A 227 -6.15 -17.57 -22.15
C GLY A 227 -6.21 -17.83 -20.64
N GLU A 228 -5.19 -17.42 -19.89
CA GLU A 228 -5.04 -17.60 -18.45
C GLU A 228 -6.15 -16.92 -17.64
N LEU A 229 -6.70 -15.79 -18.10
CA LEU A 229 -7.81 -15.09 -17.43
C LEU A 229 -9.18 -15.71 -17.72
N ARG A 230 -9.31 -16.44 -18.83
CA ARG A 230 -10.49 -17.26 -19.08
C ARG A 230 -10.51 -18.44 -18.12
N GLU A 231 -9.38 -19.12 -17.97
CA GLU A 231 -9.22 -20.20 -16.99
C GLU A 231 -9.41 -19.71 -15.54
N LEU A 232 -8.91 -18.52 -15.21
CA LEU A 232 -9.10 -17.95 -13.87
C LEU A 232 -10.58 -17.62 -13.59
N ARG A 233 -11.29 -17.04 -14.57
CA ARG A 233 -12.74 -16.78 -14.47
C ARG A 233 -13.55 -18.08 -14.37
N GLU A 234 -13.20 -19.08 -15.16
CA GLU A 234 -13.85 -20.39 -15.12
C GLU A 234 -13.63 -21.09 -13.76
N ARG A 235 -12.43 -20.96 -13.16
CA ARG A 235 -12.16 -21.43 -11.80
C ARG A 235 -12.94 -20.66 -10.74
N ASP A 236 -13.00 -19.34 -10.84
CA ASP A 236 -13.71 -18.51 -9.85
C ASP A 236 -15.23 -18.71 -9.92
N GLU A 237 -15.79 -18.91 -11.12
CA GLU A 237 -17.18 -19.31 -11.31
C GLU A 237 -17.47 -20.72 -10.77
N ALA A 238 -16.54 -21.66 -10.92
CA ALA A 238 -16.67 -23.00 -10.35
C ALA A 238 -16.68 -22.96 -8.81
N VAL A 239 -15.78 -22.19 -8.20
CA VAL A 239 -15.72 -21.99 -6.74
C VAL A 239 -17.00 -21.31 -6.23
N ARG A 240 -17.56 -20.34 -6.98
CA ARG A 240 -18.82 -19.71 -6.60
C ARG A 240 -19.99 -20.71 -6.62
N LYS A 241 -20.10 -21.53 -7.66
CA LYS A 241 -21.16 -22.56 -7.77
C LYS A 241 -21.03 -23.63 -6.67
N GLU A 242 -19.80 -24.03 -6.33
CA GLU A 242 -19.54 -24.97 -5.24
C GLU A 242 -20.01 -24.39 -3.89
N ARG A 243 -19.69 -23.13 -3.60
CA ARG A 243 -20.15 -22.43 -2.39
C ARG A 243 -21.68 -22.29 -2.32
N GLU A 244 -22.33 -22.01 -3.45
CA GLU A 244 -23.79 -21.94 -3.53
C GLU A 244 -24.44 -23.31 -3.28
N PHE A 245 -23.87 -24.39 -3.82
CA PHE A 245 -24.34 -25.76 -3.57
C PHE A 245 -24.18 -26.17 -2.10
N GLU A 246 -23.02 -25.91 -1.50
CA GLU A 246 -22.81 -26.18 -0.08
C GLU A 246 -23.76 -25.36 0.81
N ALA A 247 -23.99 -24.09 0.47
CA ALA A 247 -24.93 -23.25 1.21
C ALA A 247 -26.36 -23.80 1.13
N GLN A 248 -26.77 -24.33 -0.03
CA GLN A 248 -28.06 -24.96 -0.22
C GLN A 248 -28.19 -26.24 0.62
N GLN A 249 -27.19 -27.12 0.60
CA GLN A 249 -27.17 -28.33 1.45
C GLN A 249 -27.25 -28.00 2.94
N ARG A 250 -26.56 -26.95 3.39
CA ARG A 250 -26.63 -26.49 4.79
C ARG A 250 -28.04 -26.03 5.16
N ARG A 251 -28.74 -25.34 4.26
CA ARG A 251 -30.14 -24.91 4.48
C ARG A 251 -31.07 -26.11 4.60
N GLU A 252 -30.99 -27.06 3.67
CA GLU A 252 -31.81 -28.29 3.70
C GLU A 252 -31.57 -29.09 4.99
N THR A 253 -30.31 -29.20 5.43
CA THR A 253 -29.97 -29.89 6.67
C THR A 253 -30.54 -29.16 7.91
N GLN A 254 -30.47 -27.83 7.93
CA GLN A 254 -31.04 -27.01 9.01
C GLN A 254 -32.57 -27.13 9.06
N GLU A 255 -33.25 -27.14 7.90
CA GLU A 255 -34.69 -27.33 7.83
C GLU A 255 -35.12 -28.70 8.36
N LEU A 256 -34.39 -29.76 8.01
CA LEU A 256 -34.65 -31.11 8.53
C LEU A 256 -34.46 -31.19 10.04
N GLN A 257 -33.42 -30.55 10.58
CA GLN A 257 -33.20 -30.49 12.03
C GLN A 257 -34.32 -29.71 12.73
N MET A 258 -34.76 -28.60 12.15
CA MET A 258 -35.87 -27.80 12.68
C MET A 258 -37.18 -28.59 12.67
N GLN A 259 -37.48 -29.32 11.58
CA GLN A 259 -38.65 -30.20 11.53
C GLN A 259 -38.61 -31.28 12.62
N ARG A 260 -37.46 -31.92 12.84
CA ARG A 260 -37.28 -32.93 13.91
C ARG A 260 -37.48 -32.31 15.30
N PHE A 261 -37.00 -31.10 15.53
CA PHE A 261 -37.21 -30.37 16.78
C PHE A 261 -38.68 -30.03 17.01
N ILE A 262 -39.40 -29.55 15.98
CA ILE A 262 -40.83 -29.28 16.08
C ILE A 262 -41.60 -30.56 16.44
N GLN A 263 -41.27 -31.69 15.80
CA GLN A 263 -41.88 -32.98 16.11
C GLN A 263 -41.57 -33.46 17.54
N SER A 264 -40.38 -33.20 18.08
CA SER A 264 -40.02 -33.60 19.45
C SER A 264 -40.73 -32.75 20.50
N VAL A 265 -40.82 -31.42 20.31
CA VAL A 265 -41.55 -30.51 21.21
C VAL A 265 -43.05 -30.82 21.23
N GLN A 266 -43.63 -31.18 20.08
CA GLN A 266 -45.04 -31.61 20.02
C GLN A 266 -45.29 -32.91 20.78
N LYS A 267 -44.33 -33.86 20.78
CA LYS A 267 -44.43 -35.10 21.57
C LYS A 267 -44.27 -34.86 23.08
N VAL A 268 -43.42 -33.92 23.50
CA VAL A 268 -43.16 -33.62 24.92
C VAL A 268 -44.35 -32.92 25.60
N LYS A 269 -45.14 -32.12 24.87
CA LYS A 269 -46.35 -31.47 25.44
C LYS A 269 -47.49 -32.43 25.81
N VAL A 270 -47.41 -33.70 25.43
CA VAL A 270 -48.43 -34.71 25.78
C VAL A 270 -48.12 -35.41 27.11
N SER A 271 -46.93 -35.18 27.70
CA SER A 271 -46.51 -35.94 28.88
C SER A 271 -45.60 -35.11 29.79
N GLN A 272 -46.17 -34.23 30.63
CA GLN A 272 -45.83 -34.19 32.07
C GLN A 272 -46.63 -33.15 32.89
N PRO A 273 -46.87 -33.42 34.19
CA PRO A 273 -47.55 -32.53 35.14
C PRO A 273 -46.61 -31.47 35.76
N GLN A 274 -47.18 -30.32 36.13
CA GLN A 274 -46.47 -29.21 36.78
C GLN A 274 -45.96 -29.53 38.20
N PRO A 275 -44.82 -28.93 38.57
CA PRO A 275 -44.68 -28.35 39.91
C PRO A 275 -44.18 -26.90 39.89
N LYS A 276 -44.38 -26.26 41.06
CA LYS A 276 -44.52 -24.83 41.32
C LYS A 276 -43.22 -24.12 41.75
N MET A 277 -43.17 -22.83 41.40
CA MET A 277 -42.76 -21.65 42.21
C MET A 277 -41.38 -21.58 42.91
N ARG A 278 -40.56 -20.58 42.51
CA ARG A 278 -40.32 -19.25 43.17
C ARG A 278 -39.09 -18.62 42.49
N SER A 279 -39.21 -17.55 41.70
CA SER A 279 -39.26 -16.11 42.06
C SER A 279 -38.02 -15.57 42.79
N TYR A 280 -37.16 -14.86 42.04
CA TYR A 280 -36.71 -13.52 42.42
C TYR A 280 -36.53 -12.64 41.17
N ARG A 281 -37.20 -11.47 41.19
CA ARG A 281 -37.05 -10.33 40.28
C ARG A 281 -35.61 -9.78 40.37
N GLN A 282 -35.02 -9.30 39.29
CA GLN A 282 -35.17 -7.90 38.85
C GLN A 282 -34.45 -7.66 37.52
N GLU A 283 -35.12 -6.90 36.68
CA GLU A 283 -34.79 -6.53 35.30
C GLU A 283 -33.51 -5.68 35.22
N LEU A 284 -32.74 -5.83 34.13
CA LEU A 284 -32.12 -4.71 33.41
C LEU A 284 -31.71 -5.16 31.99
N ARG A 285 -32.60 -4.84 31.05
CA ARG A 285 -32.39 -4.43 29.65
C ARG A 285 -31.04 -4.74 28.97
N ASN A 286 -31.13 -5.53 27.91
CA ASN A 286 -30.17 -5.72 26.80
C ASN A 286 -29.51 -4.41 26.31
N PRO A 287 -28.34 -4.54 25.67
CA PRO A 287 -28.31 -4.54 24.21
C PRO A 287 -27.68 -5.81 23.63
N GLN A 288 -28.40 -6.47 22.73
CA GLN A 288 -27.81 -7.44 21.78
C GLN A 288 -26.83 -6.71 20.86
N PRO A 289 -25.77 -7.39 20.42
CA PRO A 289 -25.48 -7.43 19.00
C PRO A 289 -25.55 -8.85 18.43
N ALA A 290 -26.30 -8.93 17.34
CA ALA A 290 -26.23 -9.85 16.22
C ALA A 290 -25.17 -10.98 16.26
N ALA A 291 -25.71 -12.19 16.34
CA ALA A 291 -25.39 -13.35 15.50
C ALA A 291 -24.03 -13.36 14.79
N SER A 292 -23.12 -14.19 15.31
CA SER A 292 -22.07 -14.84 14.51
C SER A 292 -22.53 -16.22 14.06
N HIS A 293 -22.21 -16.52 12.81
CA HIS A 293 -22.60 -17.70 12.05
C HIS A 293 -22.06 -19.03 12.62
N PRO A 294 -22.71 -20.15 12.26
CA PRO A 294 -22.56 -21.46 12.89
C PRO A 294 -21.46 -22.28 12.25
N GLY A 295 -20.71 -23.00 13.09
CA GLY A 295 -19.76 -23.99 12.63
C GLY A 295 -18.95 -24.54 13.79
N LEU A 296 -19.58 -25.33 14.67
CA LEU A 296 -18.95 -26.36 15.51
C LEU A 296 -20.05 -27.11 16.28
N ASP A 297 -20.01 -28.44 16.19
CA ASP A 297 -20.91 -29.40 16.82
C ASP A 297 -21.36 -29.00 18.24
N SER A 298 -22.68 -28.97 18.41
CA SER A 298 -23.38 -28.46 19.60
C SER A 298 -23.38 -29.43 20.81
N SER A 299 -22.60 -30.50 20.80
CA SER A 299 -22.62 -31.50 21.90
C SER A 299 -21.45 -31.39 22.87
N GLN A 300 -20.53 -30.43 22.70
CA GLN A 300 -19.39 -30.24 23.60
C GLN A 300 -19.03 -28.77 23.86
N ARG A 301 -19.94 -27.81 23.67
CA ARG A 301 -19.67 -26.43 24.13
C ARG A 301 -19.73 -26.43 25.66
N PRO A 302 -18.62 -26.17 26.37
CA PRO A 302 -18.70 -25.87 27.80
C PRO A 302 -19.63 -24.67 27.96
N SER A 303 -20.40 -24.61 29.04
CA SER A 303 -21.16 -23.40 29.37
C SER A 303 -20.23 -22.19 29.30
N GLU A 304 -20.67 -21.08 28.71
CA GLU A 304 -19.85 -19.86 28.59
C GLU A 304 -19.35 -19.40 29.96
N GLU A 305 -20.21 -19.45 30.99
CA GLU A 305 -19.82 -19.22 32.39
C GLU A 305 -18.73 -20.20 32.85
N GLY A 306 -18.87 -21.50 32.56
CA GLY A 306 -17.91 -22.52 32.99
C GLY A 306 -16.56 -22.44 32.27
N TYR A 307 -16.55 -21.93 31.03
CA TYR A 307 -15.32 -21.67 30.28
C TYR A 307 -14.60 -20.45 30.86
N PHE A 308 -15.35 -19.37 31.13
CA PHE A 308 -14.82 -18.15 31.72
C PHE A 308 -14.26 -18.40 33.13
N GLU A 309 -14.98 -19.11 34.00
CA GLU A 309 -14.51 -19.47 35.35
C GLU A 309 -13.21 -20.28 35.33
N LYS A 310 -13.06 -21.17 34.35
CA LYS A 310 -11.90 -22.06 34.25
C LYS A 310 -10.68 -21.38 33.62
N HIS A 311 -10.90 -20.51 32.65
CA HIS A 311 -9.84 -19.97 31.80
C HIS A 311 -9.59 -18.47 31.98
N GLY A 312 -10.48 -17.74 32.64
CA GLY A 312 -10.45 -16.27 32.77
C GLY A 312 -10.77 -15.53 31.47
N TRP A 313 -11.18 -16.26 30.43
CA TRP A 313 -11.40 -15.78 29.06
C TRP A 313 -12.73 -16.29 28.55
N HIS A 314 -13.44 -15.44 27.82
CA HIS A 314 -14.66 -15.86 27.14
C HIS A 314 -14.31 -16.66 25.88
N TYR A 315 -15.20 -17.58 25.50
CA TYR A 315 -14.97 -18.42 24.32
C TYR A 315 -14.90 -17.57 23.05
N TRP A 316 -15.74 -16.54 22.96
CA TRP A 316 -15.76 -15.61 21.83
C TRP A 316 -14.50 -14.74 21.77
N GLU A 317 -13.87 -14.40 22.91
CA GLU A 317 -12.61 -13.65 22.93
C GLU A 317 -11.48 -14.49 22.33
N ASP A 318 -11.39 -15.76 22.72
CA ASP A 318 -10.40 -16.69 22.17
C ASP A 318 -10.65 -16.99 20.69
N ASP A 319 -11.90 -17.11 20.24
CA ASP A 319 -12.22 -17.33 18.82
C ASP A 319 -11.80 -16.15 17.94
N GLN A 320 -12.03 -14.92 18.41
CA GLN A 320 -11.57 -13.70 17.73
C GLN A 320 -10.04 -13.63 17.69
N LEU A 321 -9.37 -13.97 18.80
CA LEU A 321 -7.91 -13.98 18.88
C LEU A 321 -7.29 -15.06 17.99
N LEU A 322 -7.91 -16.26 17.92
CA LEU A 322 -7.55 -17.33 16.99
C LEU A 322 -7.70 -16.91 15.53
N SER A 323 -8.79 -16.22 15.20
CA SER A 323 -9.02 -15.68 13.85
C SER A 323 -7.91 -14.69 13.45
N LEU A 324 -7.52 -13.80 14.37
CA LEU A 324 -6.45 -12.83 14.17
C LEU A 324 -5.10 -13.50 13.91
N ILE A 325 -4.67 -14.44 14.78
CA ILE A 325 -3.36 -15.09 14.62
C ILE A 325 -3.30 -16.04 13.41
N ARG A 326 -4.44 -16.57 12.94
CA ARG A 326 -4.50 -17.41 11.72
C ARG A 326 -4.32 -16.58 10.45
N THR A 327 -4.78 -15.34 10.45
CA THR A 327 -4.82 -14.47 9.27
C THR A 327 -3.63 -13.51 9.21
N THR A 328 -3.01 -13.21 10.35
CA THR A 328 -1.99 -12.19 10.48
C THR A 328 -0.75 -12.73 11.18
N SER A 329 0.40 -12.73 10.50
CA SER A 329 1.67 -13.21 11.07
C SER A 329 2.20 -12.33 12.22
N HIS A 330 1.96 -11.01 12.17
CA HIS A 330 2.37 -10.06 13.20
C HIS A 330 1.18 -9.21 13.68
N PRO A 331 0.35 -9.75 14.61
CA PRO A 331 -0.84 -9.05 15.07
C PRO A 331 -0.52 -7.75 15.81
N ASN A 332 -1.21 -6.66 15.46
CA ASN A 332 -1.15 -5.41 16.20
C ASN A 332 -2.18 -5.42 17.34
N TYR A 333 -1.76 -5.89 18.52
CA TYR A 333 -2.63 -6.02 19.69
C TYR A 333 -3.18 -4.68 20.21
N SER A 334 -2.49 -3.56 19.95
CA SER A 334 -2.98 -2.23 20.32
C SER A 334 -4.19 -1.80 19.51
N VAL A 335 -4.26 -2.21 18.23
CA VAL A 335 -5.45 -1.99 17.38
C VAL A 335 -6.54 -3.01 17.71
N PHE A 336 -6.17 -4.26 17.95
CA PHE A 336 -7.13 -5.32 18.28
C PHE A 336 -7.85 -5.11 19.62
N CYS A 337 -7.18 -4.47 20.60
CA CYS A 337 -7.80 -4.05 21.86
C CYS A 337 -9.04 -3.17 21.64
N GLN A 338 -9.14 -2.42 20.53
CA GLN A 338 -10.37 -1.65 20.22
C GLN A 338 -11.60 -2.55 19.99
N MET A 339 -11.40 -3.81 19.58
CA MET A 339 -12.49 -4.79 19.41
C MET A 339 -12.80 -5.58 20.69
N ILE A 340 -11.89 -5.58 21.67
CA ILE A 340 -12.06 -6.20 22.99
C ILE A 340 -11.61 -5.18 24.06
N PRO A 341 -12.42 -4.13 24.32
CA PRO A 341 -11.97 -2.96 25.08
C PRO A 341 -11.67 -3.24 26.56
N ASN A 342 -12.06 -4.40 27.08
CA ASN A 342 -11.85 -4.79 28.47
C ASN A 342 -10.51 -5.53 28.71
N ARG A 343 -9.68 -5.70 27.68
CA ARG A 343 -8.42 -6.46 27.75
C ARG A 343 -7.23 -5.60 27.36
N ASP A 344 -6.15 -5.75 28.11
CA ASP A 344 -4.91 -5.01 27.84
C ASP A 344 -4.15 -5.63 26.63
N PRO A 345 -3.47 -4.83 25.79
CA PRO A 345 -2.68 -5.36 24.68
C PRO A 345 -1.59 -6.35 25.10
N ALA A 346 -1.03 -6.25 26.31
CA ALA A 346 -0.08 -7.24 26.82
C ALA A 346 -0.78 -8.57 27.15
N GLU A 347 -1.98 -8.51 27.73
CA GLU A 347 -2.82 -9.67 28.06
C GLU A 347 -3.25 -10.43 26.80
N LEU A 348 -3.62 -9.70 25.73
CA LEU A 348 -3.95 -10.26 24.42
C LEU A 348 -2.75 -10.97 23.77
N ARG A 349 -1.56 -10.40 23.91
CA ARG A 349 -0.32 -11.02 23.42
C ARG A 349 -0.03 -12.32 24.17
N GLU A 350 -0.05 -12.28 25.50
CA GLU A 350 0.20 -13.47 26.33
C GLU A 350 -0.81 -14.58 26.02
N ARG A 351 -2.09 -14.22 25.88
CA ARG A 351 -3.13 -15.18 25.52
C ARG A 351 -2.93 -15.76 24.13
N SER A 352 -2.48 -14.96 23.17
CA SER A 352 -2.22 -15.44 21.80
C SER A 352 -1.11 -16.51 21.77
N GLU A 353 -0.05 -16.32 22.55
CA GLU A 353 1.06 -17.27 22.68
C GLU A 353 0.58 -18.56 23.35
N TYR A 354 -0.24 -18.44 24.40
CA TYR A 354 -0.89 -19.58 25.04
C TYR A 354 -1.73 -20.38 24.04
N LEU A 355 -2.57 -19.72 23.23
CA LEU A 355 -3.41 -20.39 22.23
C LEU A 355 -2.59 -21.08 21.14
N ARG A 356 -1.50 -20.46 20.65
CA ARG A 356 -0.55 -21.10 19.73
C ARG A 356 0.04 -22.37 20.34
N LYS A 357 0.45 -22.31 21.61
CA LYS A 357 0.99 -23.47 22.34
C LYS A 357 -0.04 -24.58 22.52
N VAL A 358 -1.28 -24.25 22.89
CA VAL A 358 -2.39 -25.21 23.03
C VAL A 358 -2.70 -25.89 21.69
N MET A 359 -2.75 -25.13 20.60
CA MET A 359 -3.01 -25.67 19.28
C MET A 359 -1.85 -26.54 18.79
N ARG A 360 -0.60 -26.12 19.01
CA ARG A 360 0.60 -26.93 18.75
C ARG A 360 0.54 -28.28 19.47
N TYR A 361 0.16 -28.27 20.75
CA TYR A 361 -0.01 -29.50 21.54
C TYR A 361 -1.15 -30.38 21.02
N LYS A 362 -2.28 -29.79 20.62
CA LYS A 362 -3.42 -30.50 20.04
C LYS A 362 -3.04 -31.25 18.75
N TYR A 363 -2.37 -30.59 17.82
CA TYR A 363 -1.90 -31.21 16.58
C TYR A 363 -0.80 -32.26 16.84
N GLY A 364 0.14 -31.97 17.76
CA GLY A 364 1.19 -32.91 18.16
C GLY A 364 0.63 -34.21 18.75
N ARG A 365 -0.43 -34.14 19.58
CA ARG A 365 -1.11 -35.33 20.11
C ARG A 365 -1.74 -36.20 19.02
N TRP A 366 -2.07 -35.61 17.88
CA TRP A 366 -2.64 -36.31 16.72
C TRP A 366 -1.58 -36.72 15.69
N GLY A 367 -0.28 -36.48 15.96
CA GLY A 367 0.81 -36.83 15.05
C GLY A 367 0.84 -35.99 13.76
N ILE A 368 0.15 -34.84 13.75
CA ILE A 368 0.05 -33.96 12.58
C ILE A 368 0.99 -32.77 12.79
N LEU A 369 1.68 -32.36 11.72
CA LEU A 369 2.50 -31.15 11.74
C LEU A 369 1.60 -29.93 12.02
N PRO A 370 1.87 -29.13 13.06
CA PRO A 370 1.03 -27.98 13.38
C PRO A 370 1.11 -26.93 12.27
N PRO A 371 0.02 -26.19 12.00
CA PRO A 371 0.03 -25.09 11.04
C PRO A 371 1.09 -24.04 11.34
N GLY A 372 1.59 -23.35 10.30
CA GLY A 372 2.66 -22.35 10.42
C GLY A 372 2.37 -21.22 11.42
N TRP A 373 1.11 -20.79 11.58
CA TRP A 373 0.72 -19.77 12.56
C TRP A 373 0.82 -20.23 14.03
N CYS A 374 1.00 -21.53 14.27
CA CYS A 374 1.30 -22.08 15.58
C CYS A 374 2.80 -22.07 15.88
N ILE A 375 3.66 -21.74 14.91
CA ILE A 375 5.14 -21.78 14.96
C ILE A 375 5.63 -20.34 14.71
N ASP A 376 5.41 -19.52 15.74
CA ASP A 376 5.87 -18.14 15.97
C ASP A 376 5.33 -17.03 15.04
#